data_AF-A0A916K1Q0-F1
#
_entry.id   AF-A0A916K1Q0-F1
#
_cell.length_a   1.000
_cell.length_b   1.000
_cell.length_c   1.000
_cell.angle_alpha   90.00
_cell.angle_beta   90.00
_cell.angle_gamma   90.00
#
_symmetry.space_group_name_H-M   'P 1'
#
loop_
_entity.id
_entity.type
_entity.pdbx_description
1 polymer ?
#
loop_
_entity_poly.entity_id
_entity_poly.type
_entity_poly.pdbx_seq_one_letter_code
_entity_poly.pdbx_strand_id
1 'polypeptide(L)'
;MVTDFWAWFGLLGGALMGLLGWWGGRRAIRGMRGLDERYVRAWERARAKSWICTLFVIYALFIALFLGMPLNAAVILGIMLAAHLVGWALLGMHYLLRS
;
A
#
# COMPACT_ATOMS: atom_id res chain seq x y z
N MET A 1 8.17 18.23 19.12
CA MET A 1 7.50 19.32 18.37
C MET A 1 7.79 19.25 16.88
N VAL A 2 9.03 19.44 16.40
CA VAL A 2 9.35 19.36 14.95
C VAL A 2 9.21 17.92 14.41
N THR A 3 9.61 16.91 15.19
CA THR A 3 9.46 15.48 14.85
C THR A 3 8.01 15.04 14.69
N ASP A 4 7.12 15.56 15.54
CA ASP A 4 5.70 15.19 15.55
C ASP A 4 5.00 15.78 14.32
N PHE A 5 5.38 17.01 13.93
CA PHE A 5 4.87 17.65 12.73
C PHE A 5 5.18 16.82 11.47
N TRP A 6 6.42 16.36 11.30
CA TRP A 6 6.80 15.51 10.16
C TRP A 6 6.09 14.15 10.17
N ALA A 7 5.86 13.58 11.35
CA ALA A 7 5.10 12.33 11.48
C ALA A 7 3.65 12.50 11.04
N TRP A 8 2.98 13.56 11.49
CA TRP A 8 1.61 13.88 11.07
C TRP A 8 1.51 14.25 9.60
N PHE A 9 2.48 15.02 9.09
CA PHE A 9 2.54 15.41 7.69
C PHE A 9 2.73 14.18 6.78
N GLY A 10 3.60 13.23 7.17
CA GLY A 10 3.78 11.98 6.45
C GLY A 10 2.51 11.11 6.43
N LEU A 11 1.83 10.98 7.58
CA LEU A 11 0.59 10.20 7.68
C LEU A 11 -0.55 10.82 6.88
N LEU A 12 -0.85 12.09 7.12
CA LEU A 12 -1.97 12.79 6.49
C LEU A 12 -1.68 13.08 5.02
N GLY A 13 -0.47 13.54 4.71
CA GLY A 13 -0.03 13.80 3.34
C GLY A 13 0.02 12.53 2.49
N GLY A 14 0.55 11.43 3.05
CA GLY A 14 0.55 10.12 2.40
C GLY A 14 -0.86 9.60 2.13
N ALA A 15 -1.76 9.69 3.12
CA ALA A 15 -3.17 9.30 2.95
C ALA A 15 -3.87 10.14 1.88
N LEU A 16 -3.67 11.47 1.89
CA LEU A 16 -4.25 12.39 0.92
C LEU A 16 -3.76 12.08 -0.50
N MET A 17 -2.46 11.91 -0.69
CA MET A 17 -1.89 11.58 -2.01
C MET A 17 -2.35 10.21 -2.50
N GLY A 18 -2.48 9.21 -1.61
CA GLY A 18 -3.05 7.91 -1.95
C GLY A 18 -4.51 8.00 -2.40
N LEU A 19 -5.33 8.81 -1.70
CA LEU A 19 -6.72 9.08 -2.06
C LEU A 19 -6.85 9.80 -3.40
N LEU A 20 -6.02 10.82 -3.64
CA LEU A 20 -6.00 11.57 -4.89
C LEU A 20 -5.56 10.71 -6.07
N GLY A 21 -4.51 9.89 -5.89
CA GLY A 21 -4.06 8.93 -6.89
C GLY A 21 -5.12 7.89 -7.22
N TRP A 22 -5.80 7.34 -6.21
CA TRP A 22 -6.91 6.41 -6.43
C TRP A 22 -8.09 7.08 -7.16
N TRP A 23 -8.49 8.27 -6.74
CA TRP A 23 -9.59 8.98 -7.38
C TRP A 23 -9.28 9.36 -8.84
N GLY A 24 -8.07 9.88 -9.10
CA GLY A 24 -7.59 10.22 -10.44
C GLY A 24 -7.50 9.00 -11.36
N GLY A 25 -6.94 7.89 -10.85
CA GLY A 25 -6.86 6.63 -11.58
C GLY A 25 -8.24 6.12 -11.98
N ARG A 26 -9.21 6.08 -11.05
CA ARG A 26 -10.60 5.68 -11.37
C ARG A 26 -11.26 6.59 -12.40
N ARG A 27 -10.98 7.89 -12.38
CA ARG A 27 -11.59 8.84 -13.32
C ARG A 27 -11.05 8.63 -14.75
N ALA A 28 -9.78 8.29 -14.89
CA ALA A 28 -9.15 8.03 -16.19
C ALA A 28 -9.71 6.77 -16.89
N ILE A 29 -10.22 5.78 -16.13
CA ILE A 29 -10.60 4.46 -16.68
C ILE A 29 -12.09 4.39 -17.06
N ARG A 30 -12.94 5.31 -16.55
CA ARG A 30 -14.41 5.30 -16.75
C ARG A 30 -14.91 5.29 -18.21
N GLY A 31 -14.05 5.56 -19.19
CA GLY A 31 -14.40 5.52 -20.62
C GLY A 31 -14.03 4.22 -21.34
N MET A 32 -13.31 3.30 -20.70
CA MET A 32 -12.65 2.18 -21.37
C MET A 32 -13.28 0.82 -21.01
N ARG A 33 -14.43 0.51 -21.62
CA ARG A 33 -15.25 -0.70 -21.30
C ARG A 33 -14.49 -2.03 -21.36
N GLY A 34 -13.53 -2.20 -22.26
CA GLY A 34 -12.72 -3.43 -22.36
C GLY A 34 -11.57 -3.52 -21.34
N LEU A 35 -11.15 -2.38 -20.77
CA LEU A 35 -10.14 -2.33 -19.72
C LEU A 35 -10.74 -2.65 -18.35
N ASP A 36 -12.05 -2.43 -18.14
CA ASP A 36 -12.70 -2.69 -16.85
C ASP A 36 -12.61 -4.16 -16.42
N GLU A 37 -12.88 -5.14 -17.30
CA GLU A 37 -12.80 -6.56 -16.92
C GLU A 37 -11.38 -7.05 -16.63
N ARG A 38 -10.39 -6.54 -17.38
CA ARG A 38 -8.97 -6.85 -17.15
C ARG A 38 -8.47 -6.18 -15.89
N TYR A 39 -8.85 -4.92 -15.69
CA TYR A 39 -8.56 -4.14 -14.51
C TYR A 39 -9.11 -4.83 -13.26
N VAL A 40 -10.39 -5.21 -13.24
CA VAL A 40 -11.02 -5.89 -12.09
C VAL A 40 -10.27 -7.17 -11.76
N ARG A 41 -10.00 -8.04 -12.76
CA ARG A 41 -9.27 -9.29 -12.54
C ARG A 41 -7.83 -9.07 -12.06
N ALA A 42 -7.12 -8.08 -12.62
CA ALA A 42 -5.75 -7.75 -12.22
C ALA A 42 -5.72 -7.24 -10.77
N TRP A 43 -6.63 -6.36 -10.39
CA TRP A 43 -6.69 -5.78 -9.06
C TRP A 43 -7.20 -6.75 -7.99
N GLU A 44 -8.09 -7.68 -8.34
CA GLU A 44 -8.51 -8.78 -7.47
C GLU A 44 -7.35 -9.74 -7.19
N ARG A 45 -6.62 -10.16 -8.23
CA ARG A 45 -5.43 -11.00 -8.10
C ARG A 45 -4.32 -10.30 -7.31
N ALA A 46 -4.12 -8.99 -7.54
CA ALA A 46 -3.16 -8.19 -6.80
C ALA A 46 -3.49 -8.13 -5.30
N ARG A 47 -4.77 -7.90 -4.95
CA ARG A 47 -5.21 -7.80 -3.55
C ARG A 47 -5.10 -9.13 -2.82
N ALA A 48 -5.34 -10.26 -3.51
CA ALA A 48 -5.14 -11.58 -2.93
C ALA A 48 -3.65 -11.87 -2.65
N LYS A 49 -2.75 -11.46 -3.55
CA LYS A 49 -1.31 -11.73 -3.43
C LYS A 49 -0.53 -10.73 -2.58
N SER A 50 -1.04 -9.50 -2.41
CA SER A 50 -0.40 -8.48 -1.58
C SER A 50 -0.28 -8.90 -0.10
N TRP A 51 -1.16 -9.80 0.35
CA TRP A 51 -1.06 -10.40 1.69
C TRP A 51 0.27 -11.09 1.95
N ILE A 52 0.92 -11.68 0.95
CA ILE A 52 2.24 -12.32 1.10
C ILE A 52 3.30 -11.28 1.46
N CYS A 53 3.25 -10.10 0.81
CA CYS A 53 4.15 -8.98 1.12
C CYS A 53 3.92 -8.47 2.55
N THR A 54 2.66 -8.31 2.95
CA THR A 54 2.32 -7.90 4.32
C THR A 54 2.79 -8.94 5.35
N LEU A 55 2.59 -10.23 5.07
CA LEU A 55 3.03 -11.31 5.95
C LEU A 55 4.55 -11.30 6.13
N PHE A 56 5.30 -11.14 5.03
CA PHE A 56 6.76 -11.03 5.07
C PHE A 56 7.21 -9.86 5.96
N VAL A 57 6.59 -8.70 5.81
CA VAL A 57 6.90 -7.50 6.62
C VAL A 57 6.55 -7.71 8.09
N ILE A 58 5.44 -8.39 8.41
CA ILE A 58 5.10 -8.76 9.79
C ILE A 58 6.20 -9.62 10.41
N TYR A 59 6.69 -10.65 9.71
CA TYR A 59 7.78 -11.49 10.22
C TYR A 59 9.08 -10.70 10.40
N ALA A 60 9.42 -9.81 9.46
CA ALA A 60 10.62 -8.97 9.58
C ALA A 60 10.53 -8.04 10.81
N LEU A 61 9.38 -7.40 11.03
CA LEU A 61 9.14 -6.56 12.22
C LEU A 61 9.18 -7.39 13.51
N PHE A 62 8.66 -8.62 13.49
CA PHE A 62 8.71 -9.52 14.62
C PHE A 62 10.15 -9.89 14.99
N ILE A 63 10.99 -10.20 13.99
CA ILE A 63 12.43 -10.44 14.20
C ILE A 63 13.11 -9.19 14.76
N ALA A 64 12.82 -8.01 14.22
CA ALA A 64 13.38 -6.75 14.70
C ALA A 64 13.04 -6.48 16.18
N LEU A 65 11.80 -6.77 16.59
CA LEU A 65 11.38 -6.70 17.99
C LEU A 65 12.10 -7.73 18.86
N PHE A 66 12.27 -8.97 18.38
CA PHE A 66 13.02 -10.01 19.10
C PHE A 66 14.50 -9.63 19.31
N LEU A 67 15.09 -8.91 18.36
CA LEU A 67 16.45 -8.37 18.46
C LEU A 67 16.54 -7.14 19.39
N GLY A 68 15.44 -6.70 20.01
CA GLY A 68 15.41 -5.59 20.95
C GLY A 68 15.41 -4.20 20.31
N MET A 69 15.04 -4.07 19.03
CA MET A 69 14.91 -2.75 18.41
C MET A 69 13.79 -1.94 19.11
N PRO A 70 14.04 -0.65 19.45
CA PRO A 70 13.06 0.20 20.14
C PRO A 70 12.00 0.73 19.16
N LEU A 71 11.21 -0.17 18.58
CA LEU A 71 10.11 0.15 17.69
C LEU A 71 8.83 0.39 18.51
N ASN A 72 8.21 1.55 18.33
CA ASN A 72 6.91 1.84 18.93
C ASN A 72 5.75 1.35 18.04
N ALA A 73 4.55 1.25 18.61
CA ALA A 73 3.36 0.78 17.91
C ALA A 73 3.02 1.62 16.67
N ALA A 74 3.22 2.94 16.72
CA ALA A 74 2.93 3.82 15.60
C ALA A 74 3.82 3.52 14.37
N VAL A 75 5.11 3.28 14.60
CA VAL A 75 6.07 2.91 13.54
C VAL A 75 5.71 1.55 12.94
N ILE A 76 5.40 0.56 13.77
CA ILE A 76 5.02 -0.79 13.33
C ILE A 76 3.77 -0.73 12.46
N LEU A 77 2.72 -0.06 12.94
CA LEU A 77 1.46 0.09 12.19
C LEU A 77 1.65 0.89 10.90
N GLY A 78 2.48 1.94 10.92
CA GLY A 78 2.81 2.72 9.74
C GLY A 78 3.51 1.88 8.66
N ILE A 79 4.51 1.08 9.04
CA ILE A 79 5.22 0.19 8.13
C ILE A 79 4.28 -0.88 7.58
N MET A 80 3.44 -1.50 8.42
CA MET A 80 2.45 -2.49 7.98
C MET A 80 1.47 -1.90 6.97
N LEU A 81 0.93 -0.70 7.24
CA LEU A 81 0.00 -0.02 6.36
C LEU A 81 0.66 0.33 5.02
N ALA A 82 1.87 0.87 5.05
CA ALA A 82 2.64 1.19 3.86
C ALA A 82 2.93 -0.07 3.02
N ALA A 83 3.41 -1.14 3.65
CA ALA A 83 3.67 -2.41 2.97
C ALA A 83 2.41 -3.01 2.32
N HIS A 84 1.26 -2.93 3.00
CA HIS A 84 0.00 -3.44 2.48
C HIS A 84 -0.49 -2.63 1.27
N LEU A 85 -0.49 -1.30 1.38
CA LEU A 85 -0.94 -0.40 0.32
C LEU A 85 0.01 -0.40 -0.89
N VAL A 86 1.32 -0.32 -0.65
CA VAL A 86 2.35 -0.36 -1.70
C VAL A 86 2.37 -1.73 -2.37
N GLY A 87 2.29 -2.81 -1.59
CA GLY A 87 2.21 -4.17 -2.13
C GLY A 87 1.01 -4.35 -3.06
N TRP A 88 -0.16 -3.83 -2.67
CA TRP A 88 -1.34 -3.85 -3.51
C TRP A 88 -1.17 -3.04 -4.79
N ALA A 89 -0.65 -1.80 -4.69
CA ALA A 89 -0.44 -0.92 -5.82
C ALA A 89 0.58 -1.48 -6.84
N LEU A 90 1.74 -1.96 -6.37
CA LEU A 90 2.78 -2.52 -7.23
C LEU A 90 2.33 -3.79 -7.95
N LEU A 91 1.66 -4.70 -7.24
CA LEU A 91 1.12 -5.92 -7.85
C LEU A 91 -0.02 -5.62 -8.82
N GLY A 92 -0.91 -4.67 -8.49
CA GLY A 92 -1.99 -4.23 -9.36
C GLY A 92 -1.45 -3.69 -10.67
N MET A 93 -0.45 -2.82 -10.60
CA MET A 93 0.22 -2.27 -11.77
C MET A 93 0.97 -3.34 -12.57
N HIS A 94 1.67 -4.26 -11.90
CA HIS A 94 2.36 -5.37 -12.57
C HIS A 94 1.37 -6.26 -13.34
N TYR A 95 0.24 -6.63 -12.74
CA TYR A 95 -0.76 -7.46 -13.42
C TYR A 95 -1.45 -6.72 -14.57
N LEU A 96 -1.71 -5.42 -14.42
CA LEU A 96 -2.31 -4.60 -15.47
C LEU A 96 -1.39 -4.42 -16.68
N LEU A 97 -0.08 -4.24 -16.46
CA LEU A 97 0.91 -4.12 -17.55
C LEU A 97 1.12 -5.43 -18.32
N ARG A 98 0.72 -6.57 -17.74
CA ARG A 98 0.94 -7.91 -18.31
C ARG A 98 -0.33 -8.56 -18.85
N SER A 99 -1.48 -7.88 -18.76
CA SER A 99 -2.80 -8.41 -19.16
C SER A 99 -3.20 -8.00 -20.56
#